data_AF-A0A150VLJ6-F1
#
_entry.id   AF-A0A150VLJ6-F1
#
_cell.length_a   1.000
_cell.length_b   1.000
_cell.length_c   1.000
_cell.angle_alpha   90.00
_cell.angle_beta   90.00
_cell.angle_gamma   90.00
#
_symmetry.space_group_name_H-M   'P 1'
#
loop_
_entity.id
_entity.type
_entity.pdbx_description
1 polymer ?
#
loop_
_entity_poly.entity_id
_entity_poly.type
_entity_poly.pdbx_seq_one_letter_code
_entity_poly.pdbx_strand_id
1 'polypeptide(L)'
;MATINLVRGMGSFFKECEHPESRWPRCPHEYKIRYRNAAGRQAEESGFSTQEKAKARLAETHQARKNNPHKAERIQKYSPTQFKQ
;
A
#
# COMPACT_ATOMS: atom_id res chain seq x y z
N MET A 1 -16.13 -0.84 -11.08
CA MET A 1 -15.26 -1.61 -10.17
C MET A 1 -15.22 -0.91 -8.82
N ALA A 2 -15.70 -1.57 -7.76
CA ALA A 2 -15.60 -1.00 -6.42
C ALA A 2 -14.16 -1.11 -5.89
N THR A 3 -13.68 -0.09 -5.20
CA THR A 3 -12.29 -0.02 -4.71
C THR A 3 -12.29 0.48 -3.28
N ILE A 4 -11.74 -0.30 -2.36
CA ILE A 4 -11.56 0.13 -0.98
C ILE A 4 -10.16 0.75 -0.87
N ASN A 5 -10.13 2.05 -0.60
CA ASN A 5 -8.90 2.78 -0.35
C ASN A 5 -8.55 2.68 1.13
N LEU A 6 -7.32 2.27 1.44
CA LEU A 6 -6.79 2.40 2.80
C LEU A 6 -6.28 3.84 3.02
N VAL A 7 -5.92 4.13 4.27
CA VAL A 7 -5.31 5.39 4.71
C VAL A 7 -4.29 5.89 3.68
N ARG A 8 -4.33 7.19 3.38
CA ARG A 8 -3.47 7.86 2.39
C ARG A 8 -2.02 7.38 2.48
N GLY A 9 -1.56 6.69 1.43
CA GLY A 9 -0.17 6.22 1.29
C GLY A 9 0.08 4.73 1.56
N MET A 10 -0.90 3.98 2.09
CA MET A 10 -0.83 2.53 2.30
C MET A 10 -1.20 1.72 1.04
N GLY A 11 -2.05 2.25 0.17
CA GLY A 11 -2.50 1.59 -1.06
C GLY A 11 -4.01 1.36 -1.10
N SER A 12 -4.46 0.64 -2.12
CA SER A 12 -5.86 0.31 -2.36
C SER A 12 -5.96 -1.20 -2.56
N PHE A 13 -7.06 -1.82 -2.14
CA PHE A 13 -7.37 -3.20 -2.52
C PHE A 13 -8.76 -3.26 -3.15
N PHE A 14 -8.90 -4.10 -4.16
CA PHE A 14 -10.11 -4.20 -4.96
C PHE A 14 -10.28 -5.62 -5.49
N LYS A 15 -11.52 -5.97 -5.84
CA LYS A 15 -11.78 -7.15 -6.67
C LYS A 15 -12.06 -6.66 -8.09
N GLU A 16 -11.63 -7.42 -9.09
CA GLU A 16 -12.04 -7.17 -10.49
C GLU A 16 -13.50 -7.55 -10.77
N CYS A 17 -14.21 -8.02 -9.75
CA CYS A 17 -15.62 -8.31 -9.87
C CYS A 17 -16.45 -7.02 -9.85
N GLU A 18 -17.49 -6.94 -10.68
CA GLU A 18 -18.48 -5.84 -10.68
C GLU A 18 -19.42 -5.86 -9.48
N HIS A 19 -19.20 -6.76 -8.51
CA HIS A 19 -20.03 -6.82 -7.32
C HIS A 19 -19.78 -5.66 -6.36
N PRO A 20 -20.83 -5.16 -5.69
CA PRO A 20 -20.70 -4.20 -4.61
C PRO A 20 -19.95 -4.81 -3.42
N GLU A 21 -19.30 -3.96 -2.62
CA GLU A 21 -18.43 -4.35 -1.50
C GLU A 21 -19.12 -5.31 -0.51
N SER A 22 -20.43 -5.16 -0.28
CA SER A 22 -21.21 -6.04 0.59
C SER A 22 -21.25 -7.52 0.13
N ARG A 23 -21.00 -7.80 -1.15
CA ARG A 23 -20.98 -9.17 -1.72
C ARG A 23 -19.57 -9.73 -1.88
N TRP A 24 -18.52 -8.96 -1.64
CA TRP A 24 -17.13 -9.42 -1.73
C TRP A 24 -16.77 -10.63 -0.86
N PRO A 25 -17.25 -10.78 0.40
CA PRO A 25 -16.92 -11.95 1.20
C PRO A 25 -17.55 -13.25 0.67
N ARG A 26 -18.59 -13.16 -0.16
CA ARG A 26 -19.26 -14.33 -0.78
C ARG A 26 -18.76 -14.61 -2.21
N CYS A 27 -17.88 -13.74 -2.72
CA CYS A 27 -17.47 -13.77 -4.10
C CYS A 27 -16.19 -14.63 -4.25
N PRO A 28 -16.17 -15.62 -5.16
CA PRO A 28 -15.02 -16.52 -5.35
C PRO A 28 -13.81 -15.84 -6.00
N HIS A 29 -13.96 -14.59 -6.46
CA HIS A 29 -12.86 -13.84 -7.06
C HIS A 29 -11.80 -13.47 -6.01
N GLU A 30 -10.54 -13.58 -6.42
CA GLU A 30 -9.39 -13.17 -5.64
C GLU A 30 -9.35 -11.64 -5.50
N TYR A 31 -8.84 -11.18 -4.35
CA TYR A 31 -8.55 -9.78 -4.12
C TYR A 31 -7.24 -9.41 -4.84
N LYS A 32 -7.23 -8.20 -5.38
CA LYS A 32 -6.04 -7.52 -5.89
C LYS A 32 -5.69 -6.36 -4.98
N ILE A 33 -4.40 -6.09 -4.84
CA ILE A 33 -3.88 -4.94 -4.13
C ILE A 33 -3.09 -4.08 -5.10
N ARG A 34 -3.16 -2.77 -4.89
CA ARG A 34 -2.40 -1.77 -5.63
C ARG A 34 -1.71 -0.88 -4.64
N TYR A 35 -0.40 -0.83 -4.71
CA TYR A 35 0.43 -0.10 -3.77
C TYR A 35 1.59 0.61 -4.45
N ARG A 36 2.26 1.49 -3.70
CA ARG A 36 3.57 2.02 -4.11
C ARG A 36 4.66 1.17 -3.48
N ASN A 37 5.49 0.56 -4.32
CA ASN A 37 6.60 -0.26 -3.88
C ASN A 37 7.71 0.58 -3.23
N ALA A 38 8.76 -0.07 -2.69
CA ALA A 38 9.90 0.59 -2.06
C ALA A 38 10.63 1.60 -2.97
N ALA A 39 10.56 1.39 -4.29
CA ALA A 39 11.11 2.26 -5.32
C ALA A 39 10.17 3.43 -5.70
N GLY A 40 9.00 3.54 -5.07
CA GLY A 40 8.01 4.58 -5.35
C GLY A 40 7.16 4.36 -6.59
N ARG A 41 7.30 3.22 -7.27
CA ARG A 41 6.49 2.85 -8.45
C ARG A 41 5.19 2.20 -8.01
N GLN A 42 4.14 2.39 -8.80
CA GLN A 42 2.87 1.72 -8.60
C GLN A 42 3.01 0.24 -9.02
N ALA A 43 2.71 -0.67 -8.11
CA ALA A 43 2.70 -2.10 -8.33
C ALA A 43 1.30 -2.64 -8.03
N GLU A 44 0.92 -3.68 -8.77
CA GLU A 44 -0.34 -4.38 -8.60
C GLU A 44 -0.05 -5.87 -8.38
N GLU A 45 -0.70 -6.46 -7.38
CA GLU A 45 -0.50 -7.85 -6.98
C GLU A 45 -1.87 -8.50 -6.79
N SER A 46 -2.10 -9.62 -7.47
CA SER A 46 -3.31 -10.44 -7.38
C SER A 46 -3.00 -11.77 -6.70
N GLY A 47 -4.02 -12.55 -6.33
CA GLY A 47 -3.84 -13.87 -5.69
C GLY A 47 -4.27 -13.93 -4.23
N PHE A 48 -4.91 -12.89 -3.69
CA PHE A 48 -5.30 -12.88 -2.28
C PHE A 48 -6.68 -13.51 -2.12
N SER A 49 -6.77 -14.65 -1.43
CA SER A 49 -8.07 -15.29 -1.17
C SER A 49 -8.93 -14.55 -0.14
N THR A 50 -8.29 -13.81 0.78
CA THR A 50 -8.98 -13.06 1.84
C THR A 50 -8.56 -11.60 1.89
N GLN A 51 -9.48 -10.74 2.35
CA GLN A 51 -9.22 -9.32 2.53
C GLN A 51 -8.10 -9.08 3.56
N GLU A 52 -8.01 -9.92 4.59
CA GLU A 52 -6.98 -9.81 5.63
C GLU A 52 -5.59 -10.06 5.06
N LYS A 53 -5.41 -11.07 4.20
CA LYS A 53 -4.12 -11.32 3.53
C LYS A 53 -3.71 -10.13 2.66
N ALA A 54 -4.66 -9.56 1.92
CA ALA A 54 -4.43 -8.34 1.14
C ALA A 54 -4.00 -7.15 2.02
N LYS A 55 -4.67 -6.93 3.16
CA LYS A 55 -4.29 -5.87 4.13
C LYS A 55 -2.93 -6.12 4.78
N ALA A 56 -2.64 -7.36 5.16
CA ALA A 56 -1.36 -7.75 5.74
C ALA A 56 -0.21 -7.48 4.77
N ARG A 57 -0.37 -7.85 3.49
CA ARG A 57 0.63 -7.57 2.45
C ARG A 57 0.89 -6.08 2.23
N LEU A 58 -0.16 -5.26 2.28
CA LEU A 58 -0.04 -3.80 2.21
C LEU A 58 0.69 -3.24 3.44
N ALA A 59 0.44 -3.78 4.62
CA ALA A 59 1.14 -3.39 5.84
C ALA A 59 2.64 -3.74 5.78
N GLU A 60 2.98 -4.96 5.33
CA GLU A 60 4.37 -5.39 5.09
C GLU A 60 5.10 -4.45 4.13
N THR A 61 4.46 -4.15 2.99
CA THR A 61 5.03 -3.23 1.98
C THR A 61 5.23 -1.84 2.56
N HIS A 62 4.28 -1.35 3.34
CA HIS A 62 4.40 -0.06 4.00
C HIS A 62 5.54 -0.04 5.02
N GLN A 63 5.70 -1.10 5.81
CA GLN A 63 6.83 -1.23 6.74
C GLN A 63 8.16 -1.32 6.00
N ALA A 64 8.26 -2.10 4.92
CA ALA A 64 9.45 -2.16 4.07
C ALA A 64 9.83 -0.78 3.49
N ARG A 65 8.83 0.03 3.10
CA ARG A 65 9.05 1.43 2.69
C ARG A 65 9.52 2.32 3.84
N LYS A 66 8.92 2.18 5.03
CA LYS A 66 9.29 2.97 6.22
C LYS A 66 10.71 2.66 6.66
N ASN A 67 11.13 1.41 6.55
CA ASN A 67 12.45 0.94 6.93
C ASN A 67 13.51 1.12 5.82
N ASN A 68 13.13 1.63 4.63
CA ASN A 68 14.09 1.89 3.56
C ASN A 68 14.98 3.10 3.92
N PRO A 69 16.30 2.91 4.12
CA PRO A 69 17.22 3.93 4.62
C PRO A 69 17.39 5.13 3.67
N HIS A 70 17.03 5.02 2.39
CA HIS A 70 17.18 6.10 1.41
C HIS A 70 16.45 7.40 1.78
N LYS A 71 15.39 7.35 2.60
CA LYS A 71 14.76 8.57 3.15
C LYS A 71 15.46 9.07 4.41
N ALA A 72 15.92 8.18 5.27
CA ALA A 72 16.62 8.53 6.51
C ALA A 72 17.97 9.21 6.21
N GLU A 73 18.73 8.69 5.25
CA GLU A 73 20.00 9.28 4.83
C GLU A 73 19.82 10.66 4.18
N ARG A 74 18.79 10.87 3.36
CA ARG A 74 18.55 12.18 2.74
C ARG A 74 18.19 13.25 3.77
N ILE A 75 17.42 12.90 4.80
CA ILE A 75 17.09 13.83 5.89
C ILE A 75 18.37 14.19 6.65
N GLN A 76 19.26 13.22 6.96
CA GLN A 76 20.55 13.52 7.59
C GLN A 76 21.46 14.37 6.70
N LYS A 77 21.52 14.09 5.39
CA LYS A 77 22.43 14.73 4.44
C LYS A 77 22.01 16.15 4.01
N TYR A 78 20.70 16.45 4.08
CA TYR A 78 20.13 17.75 3.68
C TYR A 78 19.34 18.41 4.82
N SER A 79 19.63 18.07 6.08
CA SER A 79 19.09 18.82 7.23
C SER A 79 19.47 20.30 7.05
N PRO A 80 18.50 21.23 7.01
CA PRO A 80 18.80 22.62 6.75
C PRO A 80 19.57 23.19 7.93
N THR A 81 20.67 23.85 7.60
CA THR A 81 21.48 24.74 8.43
C THR A 81 20.64 25.37 9.55
N GLN A 82 21.01 25.10 10.80
CA GLN A 82 20.49 25.83 11.95
C GLN A 82 20.80 27.31 11.72
N PHE A 83 19.75 28.12 11.51
CA PHE A 83 19.89 29.57 11.50
C PHE A 83 20.16 30.01 12.94
N LYS A 84 21.42 30.29 13.27
CA LYS A 84 21.80 30.91 14.53
C LYS A 84 21.38 32.38 14.52
N GLN A 85 20.64 32.80 15.54
CA GLN A 85 20.49 34.20 15.93
C GLN A 85 21.78 34.72 16.57
#